data_AF-C3YSE8-F1
#
_entry.id   AF-C3YSE8-F1
#
_cell.length_a   1.000
_cell.length_b   1.000
_cell.length_c   1.000
_cell.angle_alpha   90.00
_cell.angle_beta   90.00
_cell.angle_gamma   90.00
#
_symmetry.space_group_name_H-M   'P 1'
#
loop_
_entity.id
_entity.type
_entity.pdbx_description
1 polymer ?
#
loop_
_entity_poly.entity_id
_entity_poly.type
_entity_poly.pdbx_seq_one_letter_code
_entity_poly.pdbx_strand_id
1 'polypeptide(L)'
;MAENANKALLYATENDSLEGVKAALEAGADIDYEEPASNATLIGTALFIACDLGHVDIVRLLLRKGASLVKRTFSAFTPLHGAAFEVTSSSSLRVEVAENRCSVEESYNLIEVAKKTKLLRCCNPKCGKPSYRKTLKLCGRCKLTRYCSRDCQKQHWSVGHKKCCGHDVYSYEQTDPYERIVMSLTKLALEDE
;
A
#
# COMPACT_ATOMS: atom_id res chain seq x y z
N MET A 1 -11.04 5.96 -18.63
CA MET A 1 -10.38 4.63 -18.67
C MET A 1 -9.59 4.34 -17.40
N ALA A 2 -8.58 5.15 -17.02
CA ALA A 2 -7.80 4.90 -15.79
C ALA A 2 -8.62 5.08 -14.49
N GLU A 3 -9.49 6.08 -14.42
CA GLU A 3 -10.38 6.31 -13.27
C GLU A 3 -11.32 5.11 -13.00
N ASN A 4 -11.83 4.48 -14.06
CA ASN A 4 -12.65 3.26 -13.93
C ASN A 4 -11.82 2.07 -13.42
N ALA A 5 -10.56 1.95 -13.85
CA ALA A 5 -9.67 0.88 -13.38
C ALA A 5 -9.29 1.07 -11.89
N ASN A 6 -9.09 2.32 -11.47
CA ASN A 6 -8.80 2.67 -10.07
C ASN A 6 -9.96 2.30 -9.14
N LYS A 7 -11.19 2.67 -9.50
CA LYS A 7 -12.37 2.26 -8.73
C LYS A 7 -12.57 0.75 -8.76
N ALA A 8 -12.39 0.12 -9.92
CA ALA A 8 -12.47 -1.34 -10.05
C ALA A 8 -11.45 -2.05 -9.14
N LEU A 9 -10.25 -1.50 -8.95
CA LEU A 9 -9.26 -2.04 -8.02
C LEU A 9 -9.77 -2.04 -6.58
N LEU A 10 -10.34 -0.92 -6.11
CA LEU A 10 -10.87 -0.81 -4.75
C LEU A 10 -12.07 -1.74 -4.53
N TYR A 11 -13.06 -1.74 -5.45
CA TYR A 11 -14.23 -2.63 -5.34
C TYR A 11 -13.85 -4.11 -5.41
N ALA A 12 -12.93 -4.49 -6.30
CA ALA A 12 -12.47 -5.87 -6.38
C ALA A 12 -11.74 -6.29 -5.09
N THR A 13 -11.02 -5.36 -4.46
CA THR A 13 -10.36 -5.61 -3.19
C THR A 13 -11.35 -5.78 -2.05
N GLU A 14 -12.37 -4.93 -1.96
CA GLU A 14 -13.46 -5.02 -0.98
C GLU A 14 -14.23 -6.35 -1.10
N ASN A 15 -14.47 -6.83 -2.33
CA ASN A 15 -15.22 -8.06 -2.58
C ASN A 15 -14.36 -9.34 -2.59
N ASP A 16 -13.14 -9.29 -2.04
CA ASP A 16 -12.12 -10.36 -2.06
C ASP A 16 -11.89 -11.01 -3.44
N SER A 17 -12.06 -10.22 -4.51
CA SER A 17 -11.92 -10.69 -5.88
C SER A 17 -10.47 -10.58 -6.34
N LEU A 18 -9.66 -11.60 -6.04
CA LEU A 18 -8.25 -11.65 -6.47
C LEU A 18 -8.08 -11.47 -7.99
N GLU A 19 -8.95 -12.10 -8.79
CA GLU A 19 -8.93 -11.96 -10.25
C GLU A 19 -9.35 -10.55 -10.70
N GLY A 20 -10.32 -9.94 -10.02
CA GLY A 20 -10.71 -8.55 -10.25
C GLY A 20 -9.57 -7.58 -9.95
N VAL A 21 -8.84 -7.79 -8.86
CA VAL A 21 -7.64 -7.01 -8.49
C VAL A 21 -6.56 -7.16 -9.57
N LYS A 22 -6.28 -8.38 -10.04
CA LYS A 22 -5.33 -8.60 -11.14
C LYS A 22 -5.75 -7.87 -12.41
N ALA A 23 -7.01 -8.01 -12.81
CA ALA A 23 -7.54 -7.38 -14.02
C ALA A 23 -7.49 -5.85 -13.94
N ALA A 24 -7.82 -5.26 -12.78
CA ALA A 24 -7.74 -3.82 -12.57
C ALA A 24 -6.29 -3.31 -12.68
N LEU A 25 -5.34 -4.01 -12.05
CA LEU A 25 -3.90 -3.69 -12.17
C LEU A 25 -3.39 -3.84 -13.60
N GLU A 26 -3.85 -4.86 -14.34
CA GLU A 26 -3.52 -5.06 -15.76
C GLU A 26 -4.11 -3.97 -16.66
N ALA A 27 -5.29 -3.46 -16.33
CA ALA A 27 -5.91 -2.30 -16.97
C ALA A 27 -5.21 -0.97 -16.64
N GLY A 28 -4.18 -0.99 -15.78
CA GLY A 28 -3.38 0.16 -15.42
C GLY A 28 -3.92 0.97 -14.24
N ALA A 29 -4.70 0.35 -13.36
CA ALA A 29 -5.05 0.95 -12.08
C ALA A 29 -3.77 1.35 -11.31
N ASP A 30 -3.81 2.53 -10.71
CA ASP A 30 -2.79 2.94 -9.75
C ASP A 30 -2.95 2.12 -8.47
N ILE A 31 -1.90 1.36 -8.13
CA ILE A 31 -1.90 0.44 -6.99
C ILE A 31 -2.08 1.13 -5.64
N ASP A 32 -1.65 2.39 -5.58
CA ASP A 32 -1.75 3.24 -4.40
C ASP A 32 -2.90 4.26 -4.55
N TYR A 33 -3.82 4.06 -5.49
CA TYR A 33 -4.99 4.92 -5.63
C TYR A 33 -5.82 4.93 -4.35
N GLU A 34 -6.34 6.11 -4.02
CA GLU A 34 -7.33 6.33 -2.98
C GLU A 34 -8.35 7.32 -3.55
N GLU A 35 -9.64 7.10 -3.27
CA GLU A 35 -10.66 8.05 -3.69
C GLU A 35 -10.51 9.39 -2.94
N PRO A 36 -10.68 10.53 -3.62
CA PRO A 36 -10.71 11.82 -2.94
C PRO A 36 -11.81 11.84 -1.88
N ALA A 37 -11.51 12.35 -0.68
CA ALA A 37 -12.41 12.32 0.48
C ALA A 37 -13.81 12.92 0.21
N SER A 38 -13.93 13.87 -0.73
CA SER A 38 -15.22 14.46 -1.10
C SER A 38 -16.19 13.48 -1.76
N ASN A 39 -15.67 12.39 -2.37
CA ASN A 39 -16.42 11.45 -3.19
C ASN A 39 -16.12 9.99 -2.83
N ALA A 40 -15.46 9.73 -1.70
CA ALA A 40 -14.98 8.41 -1.33
C ALA A 40 -16.13 7.49 -0.91
N THR A 41 -16.31 6.39 -1.66
CA THR A 41 -17.19 5.27 -1.25
C THR A 41 -16.42 4.30 -0.36
N LEU A 42 -15.11 4.18 -0.59
CA LEU A 42 -14.20 3.31 0.16
C LEU A 42 -13.08 4.12 0.82
N ILE A 43 -12.68 3.70 2.02
CA ILE A 43 -11.63 4.37 2.79
C ILE A 43 -10.29 3.69 2.51
N GLY A 44 -9.36 4.45 1.93
CA GLY A 44 -7.96 4.03 1.79
C GLY A 44 -7.60 3.35 0.47
N THR A 45 -6.35 2.89 0.42
CA THR A 45 -5.79 2.19 -0.74
C THR A 45 -6.25 0.73 -0.78
N ALA A 46 -6.05 0.07 -1.93
CA ALA A 46 -6.25 -1.37 -2.03
C ALA A 46 -5.49 -2.15 -0.94
N LEU A 47 -4.25 -1.74 -0.61
CA LEU A 47 -3.49 -2.45 0.44
C LEU A 47 -4.09 -2.24 1.82
N PHE A 48 -4.62 -1.05 2.12
CA PHE A 48 -5.32 -0.80 3.37
C PHE A 48 -6.58 -1.65 3.48
N ILE A 49 -7.45 -1.62 2.46
CA ILE A 49 -8.73 -2.37 2.44
C ILE A 49 -8.46 -3.87 2.59
N ALA A 50 -7.47 -4.41 1.86
CA ALA A 50 -7.12 -5.83 1.96
C ALA A 50 -6.59 -6.21 3.35
N CYS A 51 -5.86 -5.32 4.03
CA CYS A 51 -5.41 -5.54 5.40
C CYS A 51 -6.57 -5.48 6.41
N ASP A 52 -7.46 -4.48 6.26
CA ASP A 52 -8.62 -4.24 7.14
C ASP A 52 -9.63 -5.39 7.08
N LEU A 53 -9.88 -5.92 5.88
CA LEU A 53 -10.80 -7.04 5.67
C LEU A 53 -10.13 -8.43 5.81
N GLY A 54 -8.81 -8.48 6.00
CA GLY A 54 -8.06 -9.73 6.16
C GLY A 54 -7.87 -10.53 4.86
N HIS A 55 -7.93 -9.90 3.69
CA HIS A 55 -7.78 -10.55 2.37
C HIS A 55 -6.31 -10.86 2.06
N VAL A 56 -5.75 -11.88 2.72
CA VAL A 56 -4.31 -12.17 2.73
C VAL A 56 -3.73 -12.39 1.33
N ASP A 57 -4.46 -13.06 0.43
CA ASP A 57 -3.99 -13.30 -0.94
C ASP A 57 -3.89 -12.00 -1.74
N ILE A 58 -4.80 -11.07 -1.50
CA ILE A 58 -4.76 -9.73 -2.09
C ILE A 58 -3.63 -8.92 -1.46
N VAL A 59 -3.42 -8.98 -0.14
CA VAL A 59 -2.26 -8.37 0.55
C VAL A 59 -0.95 -8.88 -0.07
N ARG A 60 -0.79 -10.20 -0.22
CA ARG A 60 0.38 -10.81 -0.89
C ARG A 60 0.56 -10.27 -2.30
N LEU A 61 -0.51 -10.19 -3.09
CA LEU A 61 -0.45 -9.69 -4.46
C LEU A 61 -0.03 -8.21 -4.51
N LEU A 62 -0.63 -7.36 -3.69
CA LEU A 62 -0.35 -5.92 -3.66
C LEU A 62 1.07 -5.63 -3.18
N LEU A 63 1.55 -6.35 -2.15
CA LEU A 63 2.95 -6.33 -1.73
C LEU A 63 3.89 -6.80 -2.84
N ARG A 64 3.52 -7.86 -3.57
CA ARG A 64 4.26 -8.34 -4.74
C ARG A 64 4.27 -7.34 -5.90
N LYS A 65 3.29 -6.45 -6.00
CA LYS A 65 3.20 -5.43 -7.05
C LYS A 65 3.79 -4.09 -6.62
N GLY A 66 4.20 -3.97 -5.36
CA GLY A 66 4.95 -2.84 -4.83
C GLY A 66 4.08 -1.73 -4.25
N ALA A 67 2.90 -2.08 -3.73
CA ALA A 67 2.04 -1.15 -3.00
C ALA A 67 2.80 -0.47 -1.85
N SER A 68 2.50 0.79 -1.62
CA SER A 68 3.12 1.60 -0.57
C SER A 68 2.69 1.13 0.81
N LEU A 69 3.67 0.81 1.66
CA LEU A 69 3.43 0.42 3.06
C LEU A 69 3.17 1.62 3.98
N VAL A 70 3.39 2.84 3.47
CA VAL A 70 3.40 4.07 4.27
C VAL A 70 2.37 5.09 3.78
N LYS A 71 1.67 4.81 2.66
CA LYS A 71 0.61 5.68 2.20
C LYS A 71 -0.50 5.69 3.24
N ARG A 72 -0.82 6.89 3.71
CA ARG A 72 -1.87 7.10 4.70
C ARG A 72 -3.19 7.31 3.96
N THR A 73 -4.27 6.77 4.51
CA THR A 73 -5.63 7.14 4.11
C THR A 73 -5.90 8.61 4.46
N PHE A 74 -7.01 9.17 3.98
CA PHE A 74 -7.44 10.51 4.38
C PHE A 74 -7.63 10.65 5.91
N SER A 75 -7.99 9.57 6.60
CA SER A 75 -8.06 9.48 8.06
C SER A 75 -6.71 9.23 8.73
N ALA A 76 -5.62 9.38 7.97
CA ALA A 76 -4.25 9.24 8.42
C ALA A 76 -3.86 7.81 8.85
N PHE A 77 -4.59 6.77 8.44
CA PHE A 77 -4.26 5.37 8.74
C PHE A 77 -3.31 4.78 7.70
N THR A 78 -2.32 4.01 8.14
CA THR A 78 -1.45 3.22 7.24
C THR A 78 -2.03 1.81 7.04
N PRO A 79 -1.58 1.04 6.03
CA PRO A 79 -2.01 -0.35 5.87
C PRO A 79 -1.78 -1.22 7.10
N LEU A 80 -0.74 -0.92 7.89
CA LEU A 80 -0.48 -1.61 9.16
C LEU A 80 -1.59 -1.36 10.20
N HIS A 81 -2.25 -0.20 10.18
CA HIS A 81 -3.39 0.07 11.06
C HIS A 81 -4.59 -0.82 10.69
N GLY A 82 -4.87 -1.01 9.40
CA GLY A 82 -5.91 -1.95 8.95
C GLY A 82 -5.63 -3.39 9.41
N ALA A 83 -4.36 -3.82 9.36
CA ALA A 83 -3.96 -5.13 9.87
C ALA A 83 -3.89 -5.24 11.41
N ALA A 84 -4.06 -4.15 12.15
CA ALA A 84 -3.87 -4.11 13.62
C ALA A 84 -5.11 -3.64 14.40
N PHE A 85 -6.16 -3.14 13.73
CA PHE A 85 -7.28 -2.48 14.41
C PHE A 85 -8.19 -3.44 15.21
N GLU A 86 -8.06 -4.76 15.01
CA GLU A 86 -8.67 -5.78 15.87
C GLU A 86 -7.95 -5.97 17.23
N VAL A 87 -6.74 -5.43 17.44
CA VAL A 87 -5.98 -5.69 18.67
C VAL A 87 -6.26 -4.66 19.78
N THR A 88 -6.85 -3.50 19.48
CA THR A 88 -6.96 -2.41 20.49
C THR A 88 -8.34 -1.76 20.68
N SER A 89 -9.37 -2.12 19.90
CA SER A 89 -10.72 -1.54 20.09
C SER A 89 -11.63 -2.44 20.93
N SER A 90 -11.32 -2.61 22.21
CA SER A 90 -12.35 -3.02 23.17
C SER A 90 -13.11 -1.80 23.67
N SER A 91 -14.34 -1.66 23.19
CA SER A 91 -15.49 -1.29 24.02
C SER A 91 -16.78 -1.63 23.26
N SER A 92 -17.31 -2.82 23.54
CA SER A 92 -18.75 -3.10 23.50
C SER A 92 -19.47 -3.02 22.14
N LEU A 93 -19.49 -4.12 21.38
CA LEU A 93 -20.66 -5.00 21.20
C LEU A 93 -20.39 -6.10 20.16
N ARG A 94 -20.79 -7.31 20.55
CA ARG A 94 -20.77 -8.65 19.91
C ARG A 94 -21.12 -8.62 18.41
N VAL A 95 -20.63 -9.53 17.56
CA VAL A 95 -21.04 -10.95 17.33
C VAL A 95 -20.01 -11.57 16.35
N GLU A 96 -19.85 -12.92 16.32
CA GLU A 96 -18.97 -13.78 15.45
C GLU A 96 -18.17 -13.11 14.32
N VAL A 97 -16.86 -13.37 14.12
CA VAL A 97 -16.38 -14.56 13.37
C VAL A 97 -14.98 -15.02 13.84
N ALA A 98 -14.88 -16.23 14.41
CA ALA A 98 -13.62 -16.86 14.80
C ALA A 98 -12.69 -17.21 13.62
N GLU A 99 -13.17 -17.11 12.38
CA GLU A 99 -12.43 -17.44 11.15
C GLU A 99 -11.54 -16.29 10.64
N ASN A 100 -11.79 -15.03 11.04
CA ASN A 100 -11.05 -13.87 10.49
C ASN A 100 -9.82 -13.44 11.31
N ARG A 101 -9.67 -13.93 12.55
CA ARG A 101 -8.52 -13.62 13.41
C ARG A 101 -7.17 -14.12 12.87
N CYS A 102 -7.17 -15.27 12.18
CA CYS A 102 -5.93 -15.84 11.61
C CYS A 102 -5.42 -15.01 10.42
N SER A 103 -6.35 -14.50 9.61
CA SER A 103 -6.07 -13.78 8.37
C SER A 103 -5.50 -12.37 8.59
N VAL A 104 -5.95 -11.68 9.64
CA VAL A 104 -5.47 -10.33 10.02
C VAL A 104 -4.03 -10.40 10.58
N GLU A 105 -3.74 -11.37 11.44
CA GLU A 105 -2.39 -11.62 11.96
C GLU A 105 -1.39 -11.98 10.84
N GLU A 106 -1.82 -12.78 9.86
CA GLU A 106 -0.97 -13.10 8.70
C GLU A 106 -0.69 -11.85 7.86
N SER A 107 -1.69 -11.00 7.64
CA SER A 107 -1.53 -9.72 6.94
C SER A 107 -0.56 -8.79 7.67
N TYR A 108 -0.67 -8.69 9.01
CA TYR A 108 0.26 -7.92 9.84
C TYR A 108 1.70 -8.42 9.68
N ASN A 109 1.90 -9.74 9.79
CA ASN A 109 3.22 -10.36 9.65
C ASN A 109 3.83 -10.12 8.26
N LEU A 110 3.03 -10.19 7.19
CA LEU A 110 3.49 -9.90 5.83
C LEU A 110 3.96 -8.45 5.67
N ILE A 111 3.23 -7.48 6.25
CA ILE A 111 3.61 -6.06 6.24
C ILE A 111 4.89 -5.84 7.05
N GLU A 112 5.01 -6.45 8.23
CA GLU A 112 6.20 -6.34 9.07
C GLU A 112 7.44 -6.96 8.41
N VAL A 113 7.30 -8.13 7.77
CA VAL A 113 8.38 -8.74 6.99
C VAL A 113 8.78 -7.84 5.82
N ALA A 114 7.82 -7.26 5.10
CA ALA A 114 8.11 -6.34 3.99
C ALA A 114 8.85 -5.08 4.49
N LYS A 115 8.48 -4.53 5.65
CA LYS A 115 9.17 -3.40 6.30
C LYS A 115 10.60 -3.77 6.72
N LYS A 116 10.78 -4.89 7.44
CA LYS A 116 12.07 -5.35 7.98
C LYS A 116 13.06 -5.68 6.87
N THR A 117 12.62 -6.41 5.85
CA THR A 117 13.50 -6.88 4.76
C THR A 117 13.88 -5.77 3.78
N LYS A 118 13.13 -4.66 3.75
CA LYS A 118 13.28 -3.59 2.75
C LYS A 118 13.27 -4.12 1.31
N LEU A 119 12.68 -5.30 1.11
CA LEU A 119 12.53 -5.95 -0.19
C LEU A 119 11.30 -5.36 -0.86
N LEU A 120 11.48 -4.87 -2.08
CA LEU A 120 10.42 -4.40 -2.95
C LEU A 120 10.47 -5.15 -4.28
N ARG A 121 9.35 -5.20 -4.97
CA ARG A 121 9.28 -5.85 -6.27
C ARG A 121 9.38 -4.84 -7.38
N CYS A 122 9.79 -5.30 -8.55
CA CYS A 122 9.73 -4.50 -9.77
C CYS A 122 8.28 -4.13 -10.09
N CYS A 123 7.98 -2.84 -10.28
CA CYS A 123 6.64 -2.34 -10.60
C CYS A 123 6.18 -2.67 -12.02
N ASN A 124 7.00 -3.34 -12.85
CA ASN A 124 6.51 -3.90 -14.10
C ASN A 124 5.60 -5.10 -13.77
N PRO A 125 4.29 -5.05 -14.07
CA PRO A 125 3.35 -6.07 -13.66
C PRO A 125 3.69 -7.46 -14.24
N LYS A 126 4.38 -7.53 -15.38
CA LYS A 126 4.85 -8.78 -16.00
C LYS A 126 6.18 -9.32 -15.43
N CYS A 127 6.85 -8.56 -14.56
CA CYS A 127 8.15 -8.95 -13.99
C CYS A 127 8.02 -9.56 -12.59
N GLY A 128 7.52 -8.80 -11.61
CA GLY A 128 7.34 -9.27 -10.23
C GLY A 128 8.61 -9.77 -9.50
N LYS A 129 9.82 -9.55 -10.06
CA LYS A 129 11.07 -9.99 -9.43
C LYS A 129 11.29 -9.25 -8.11
N PRO A 130 11.53 -9.97 -6.99
CA PRO A 130 11.91 -9.34 -5.74
C PRO A 130 13.30 -8.71 -5.86
N SER A 131 13.51 -7.60 -5.19
CA SER A 131 14.79 -6.89 -5.15
C SER A 131 14.88 -6.06 -3.89
N TYR A 132 16.08 -5.65 -3.49
CA TYR A 132 16.19 -4.72 -2.37
C TYR A 132 15.79 -3.31 -2.84
N ARG A 133 15.14 -2.53 -1.97
CA ARG A 133 14.76 -1.13 -2.28
C ARG A 133 15.94 -0.33 -2.85
N LYS A 134 17.16 -0.58 -2.37
CA LYS A 134 18.41 0.05 -2.83
C LYS A 134 18.90 -0.40 -4.21
N THR A 135 18.53 -1.60 -4.66
CA THR A 135 18.96 -2.16 -5.96
C THR A 135 17.95 -1.87 -7.07
N LEU A 136 16.76 -1.39 -6.73
CA LEU A 136 15.75 -0.98 -7.71
C LEU A 136 16.09 0.37 -8.33
N LYS A 137 15.97 0.44 -9.66
CA LYS A 137 16.13 1.66 -10.44
C LYS A 137 14.82 2.45 -10.41
N LEU A 138 14.91 3.75 -10.14
CA LEU A 138 13.76 4.63 -10.25
C LEU A 138 13.45 4.93 -11.72
N CYS A 139 12.18 5.17 -12.00
CA CYS A 139 11.70 5.65 -13.29
C CYS A 139 12.55 6.85 -13.72
N GLY A 140 13.07 6.81 -14.94
CA GLY A 140 13.92 7.87 -15.48
C GLY A 140 13.26 9.26 -15.46
N ARG A 141 11.93 9.33 -15.55
CA ARG A 141 11.16 10.58 -15.58
C ARG A 141 10.67 11.00 -14.19
N CYS A 142 9.73 10.27 -13.58
CA CYS A 142 9.13 10.71 -12.32
C CYS A 142 10.02 10.51 -11.09
N LYS A 143 10.98 9.57 -11.14
CA LYS A 143 11.78 9.14 -9.98
C LYS A 143 10.98 8.49 -8.83
N LEU A 144 9.73 8.08 -9.06
CA LEU A 144 8.84 7.53 -8.02
C LEU A 144 8.72 6.01 -8.11
N THR A 145 8.38 5.52 -9.31
CA THR A 145 8.15 4.11 -9.59
C THR A 145 9.46 3.35 -9.73
N ARG A 146 9.53 2.11 -9.23
CA ARG A 146 10.77 1.32 -9.10
C ARG A 146 10.80 0.10 -10.02
N TYR A 147 11.97 -0.21 -10.57
CA TYR A 147 12.16 -1.31 -11.51
C TYR A 147 13.47 -2.07 -11.26
N CYS A 148 13.47 -3.39 -11.44
CA CYS A 148 14.71 -4.17 -11.37
C CYS A 148 15.65 -3.88 -12.56
N SER A 149 15.12 -3.40 -13.69
CA SER A 149 15.89 -3.04 -14.88
C SER A 149 15.25 -1.89 -15.66
N ARG A 150 16.05 -1.26 -16.54
CA ARG A 150 15.53 -0.26 -17.48
C ARG A 150 14.53 -0.87 -18.48
N ASP A 151 14.69 -2.15 -18.81
CA ASP A 151 13.77 -2.84 -19.72
C ASP A 151 12.40 -3.02 -19.08
N CYS A 152 12.35 -3.32 -17.78
CA CYS A 152 11.09 -3.36 -17.05
C CYS A 152 10.41 -1.99 -17.00
N GLN A 153 11.17 -0.91 -16.84
CA GLN A 153 10.63 0.44 -16.95
C GLN A 153 10.00 0.67 -18.34
N LYS A 154 10.72 0.34 -19.43
CA LYS A 154 10.21 0.50 -20.81
C LYS A 154 8.94 -0.30 -21.06
N GLN A 155 8.89 -1.56 -20.61
CA GLN A 155 7.71 -2.40 -20.75
C GLN A 155 6.51 -1.83 -19.99
N HIS A 156 6.71 -1.42 -18.72
CA HIS A 156 5.65 -0.81 -17.94
C HIS A 156 5.21 0.56 -18.52
N TRP A 157 6.17 1.32 -19.07
CA TRP A 157 5.91 2.62 -19.72
C TRP A 157 4.85 2.50 -20.82
N SER A 158 5.00 1.50 -21.69
CA SER A 158 4.11 1.30 -22.84
C SER A 158 2.71 0.85 -22.46
N VAL A 159 2.55 0.11 -21.35
CA VAL A 159 1.26 -0.50 -20.98
C VAL A 159 0.41 0.34 -20.04
N GLY A 160 1.00 1.29 -19.29
CA GLY A 160 0.20 2.10 -18.37
C GLY A 160 0.95 3.24 -17.71
N HIS A 161 2.20 3.01 -17.28
CA HIS A 161 2.91 3.97 -16.45
C HIS A 161 3.06 5.36 -17.09
N LYS A 162 3.13 5.46 -18.43
CA LYS A 162 3.20 6.76 -19.13
C LYS A 162 2.06 7.72 -18.72
N LYS A 163 0.87 7.21 -18.42
CA LYS A 163 -0.32 8.00 -18.08
C LYS A 163 -0.29 8.56 -16.64
N CYS A 164 0.31 7.82 -15.70
CA CYS A 164 0.44 8.24 -14.30
C CYS A 164 1.85 8.74 -13.92
N CYS A 165 2.80 8.76 -14.86
CA CYS A 165 4.16 9.15 -14.59
C CYS A 165 4.29 10.63 -14.21
N GLY A 166 4.73 10.89 -12.98
CA GLY A 166 4.98 12.24 -12.47
C GLY A 166 3.85 12.79 -11.61
N HIS A 167 2.74 12.05 -11.51
CA HIS A 167 1.70 12.32 -10.53
C HIS A 167 2.06 11.57 -9.24
N ASP A 168 3.04 12.09 -8.49
CA ASP A 168 2.97 11.99 -7.02
C ASP A 168 2.16 13.20 -6.60
N VAL A 169 0.95 12.99 -6.07
CA VAL A 169 0.37 13.99 -5.16
C VAL A 169 1.07 13.80 -3.81
N TYR A 170 2.35 14.13 -3.76
CA TYR A 170 3.12 14.18 -2.53
C TYR A 170 4.10 15.36 -2.64
N SER A 171 3.53 16.56 -2.55
CA SER A 171 4.30 17.79 -2.36
C SER A 171 4.96 17.74 -0.99
N TYR A 172 6.27 17.49 -1.00
CA TYR A 172 7.15 17.63 0.14
C TYR A 172 7.32 19.10 0.47
N GLU A 173 6.47 19.62 1.36
CA GLU A 173 6.85 20.73 2.26
C GLU A 173 6.16 20.50 3.60
N GLN A 174 6.69 19.57 4.39
CA GLN A 174 6.79 19.66 5.84
C GLN A 174 7.48 18.40 6.35
N THR A 175 8.45 18.62 7.26
CA THR A 175 9.09 17.57 8.06
C THR A 175 8.04 16.60 8.58
N ASP A 176 8.33 15.30 8.48
CA ASP A 176 7.47 14.24 8.97
C ASP A 176 7.02 14.56 10.41
N PRO A 177 5.71 14.67 10.70
CA PRO A 177 5.22 14.84 12.07
C PRO A 177 5.75 13.76 13.02
N TYR A 178 6.10 12.58 12.50
CA TYR A 178 6.78 11.54 13.28
C TYR A 178 8.22 11.89 13.64
N GLU A 179 8.98 12.65 12.83
CA GLU A 179 10.30 13.13 13.26
C GLU A 179 10.17 14.09 14.45
N ARG A 180 9.14 14.96 14.48
CA ARG A 180 8.89 15.86 15.62
C ARG A 180 8.45 15.10 16.87
N ILE A 181 7.62 14.07 16.73
CA ILE A 181 7.16 13.25 17.85
C ILE A 181 8.29 12.35 18.37
N VAL A 182 9.06 11.71 17.48
CA VAL A 182 10.23 10.89 17.84
C VAL A 182 11.26 11.73 18.57
N MET A 183 11.55 12.95 18.09
CA MET A 183 12.45 13.89 18.78
C MET A 183 11.91 14.37 20.12
N SER A 184 10.59 14.50 20.29
CA SER A 184 9.98 14.84 21.60
C SER A 184 10.02 13.67 22.58
N LEU A 185 9.85 12.43 22.09
CA LEU A 185 9.87 11.22 22.91
C LEU A 185 11.29 10.80 23.30
N THR A 186 12.29 11.03 22.45
CA THR A 186 13.70 10.79 22.82
C THR A 186 14.21 11.80 23.83
N LYS A 187 13.64 13.01 23.86
CA LYS A 187 14.00 14.02 24.87
C LYS A 187 13.49 13.65 26.26
N LEU A 188 12.28 13.11 26.35
CA LEU A 188 11.70 12.63 27.62
C LEU A 188 12.38 11.37 28.16
N ALA A 189 13.02 10.56 27.31
CA ALA A 189 13.73 9.36 27.72
C ALA A 189 15.20 9.61 28.17
N LEU A 190 15.70 10.84 28.05
CA LEU A 190 17.07 11.22 28.46
C LEU A 190 17.08 12.19 29.65
N GLU A 191 15.92 12.53 30.19
CA GLU A 191 15.77 13.39 31.38
C GLU A 191 15.46 12.59 32.66
N ASP A 192 15.38 11.25 32.56
CA ASP A 192 15.16 10.31 33.68
C ASP A 192 16.42 9.45 34.00
N GLU A 193 17.63 10.00 33.82
CA GLU A 193 18.89 9.50 34.42
C GLU A 193 19.54 10.54 35.34
#